data_AF-I2H0Q3-F1
#
_entry.id   AF-I2H0Q3-F1
#
_cell.length_a   1.000
_cell.length_b   1.000
_cell.length_c   1.000
_cell.angle_alpha   90.00
_cell.angle_beta   90.00
_cell.angle_gamma   90.00
#
_symmetry.space_group_name_H-M   'P 1'
#
loop_
_entity.id
_entity.type
_entity.pdbx_description
1 polymer ?
#
loop_
_entity_poly.entity_id
_entity_poly.type
_entity_poly.pdbx_seq_one_letter_code
_entity_poly.pdbx_strand_id
1 'polypeptide(L)'
;MQNILTDKLEIEKLLEETKDYDEKFLNKLRYLLIYSGLPPSSTKAYQTLRSNVWIFLNQTPMDGATNDYSSLLKHCPPSESIFEHVASTITKTFNNTRLPKRVSENSIARIICCYIIEMEEEKKTDCVDYNREPRFETEQFTSNMLLITVPLLATFFAEPMAFRMFSVLCHSTMPCYFQKNSPGVRNGTQLLKICLHSIDPQYAEYFQNSPYPLECYTSLCITTFCSCLNPKYEVCILWDFMFAFGFHLNILFVVTLLIQLKDDIIHNKIPPHFISEINNFSAVNLFRSSSRYIAYLPEGVYELLVRHLREPIIF
;
A
#
# COMPACT_ATOMS: atom_id res chain seq x y z
N MET A 1 16.47 -7.23 -22.34
CA MET A 1 17.38 -6.14 -21.90
C MET A 1 17.52 -5.05 -22.98
N GLN A 2 17.28 -5.35 -24.27
CA GLN A 2 16.49 -4.48 -25.16
C GLN A 2 15.04 -4.51 -24.59
N ASN A 3 14.31 -3.46 -24.22
CA ASN A 3 14.29 -2.08 -24.71
C ASN A 3 13.88 -1.05 -23.62
N ILE A 4 14.34 -1.20 -22.37
CA ILE A 4 13.91 -0.37 -21.21
C ILE A 4 14.07 1.15 -21.46
N LEU A 5 15.07 1.55 -22.26
CA LEU A 5 15.33 2.96 -22.61
C LEU A 5 14.30 3.52 -23.61
N THR A 6 13.89 2.75 -24.61
CA THR A 6 12.90 3.19 -25.62
C THR A 6 11.52 3.26 -25.01
N ASP A 7 11.20 2.32 -24.12
CA ASP A 7 9.90 2.26 -23.46
C ASP A 7 9.75 3.38 -22.40
N LYS A 8 10.84 3.72 -21.70
CA LYS A 8 10.89 4.91 -20.84
C LYS A 8 10.59 6.20 -21.62
N LEU A 9 11.18 6.35 -22.79
CA LEU A 9 10.97 7.51 -23.65
C LEU A 9 9.52 7.60 -24.13
N GLU A 10 8.85 6.46 -24.34
CA GLU A 10 7.44 6.42 -24.73
C GLU A 10 6.51 6.89 -23.59
N ILE A 11 6.75 6.46 -22.35
CA ILE A 11 5.99 6.94 -21.19
C ILE A 11 6.25 8.43 -20.96
N GLU A 12 7.51 8.89 -20.98
CA GLU A 12 7.85 10.31 -20.83
C GLU A 12 7.16 11.17 -21.90
N LYS A 13 7.23 10.75 -23.16
CA LYS A 13 6.57 11.43 -24.26
C LYS A 13 5.05 11.48 -24.07
N LEU A 14 4.44 10.38 -23.63
CA LEU A 14 3.00 10.35 -23.34
C LEU A 14 2.62 11.35 -22.23
N LEU A 15 3.44 11.47 -21.18
CA LEU A 15 3.21 12.41 -20.08
C LEU A 15 3.36 13.88 -20.54
N GLU A 16 4.28 14.17 -21.46
CA GLU A 16 4.52 15.52 -21.98
C GLU A 16 3.47 15.98 -23.01
N GLU A 17 3.00 15.08 -23.87
CA GLU A 17 2.05 15.40 -24.94
C GLU A 17 0.61 15.57 -24.45
N THR A 18 0.28 15.00 -23.28
CA THR A 18 -1.09 14.95 -22.78
C THR A 18 -1.44 16.23 -22.02
N LYS A 19 -2.44 16.96 -22.53
CA LYS A 19 -3.02 18.14 -21.87
C LYS A 19 -4.27 17.84 -21.04
N ASP A 20 -4.90 16.70 -21.28
CA ASP A 20 -6.15 16.30 -20.64
C ASP A 20 -6.04 14.83 -20.20
N TYR A 21 -6.14 14.58 -18.90
CA TYR A 21 -5.85 13.28 -18.27
C TYR A 21 -7.08 12.37 -18.25
N ASP A 22 -7.66 12.14 -19.42
CA ASP A 22 -8.88 11.37 -19.59
C ASP A 22 -8.66 9.84 -19.44
N GLU A 23 -9.75 9.06 -19.44
CA GLU A 23 -9.66 7.60 -19.35
C GLU A 23 -8.86 6.96 -20.49
N LYS A 24 -8.79 7.58 -21.68
CA LYS A 24 -7.99 7.05 -22.78
C LYS A 24 -6.50 7.16 -22.47
N PHE A 25 -6.07 8.29 -21.91
CA PHE A 25 -4.71 8.48 -21.42
C PHE A 25 -4.38 7.46 -20.33
N LEU A 26 -5.24 7.30 -19.32
CA LEU A 26 -5.02 6.34 -18.23
C LEU A 26 -4.93 4.90 -18.75
N ASN A 27 -5.79 4.51 -19.69
CA ASN A 27 -5.74 3.17 -20.31
C ASN A 27 -4.46 2.93 -21.10
N LYS A 28 -3.97 3.95 -21.82
CA LYS A 28 -2.67 3.86 -22.52
C LYS A 28 -1.52 3.71 -21.52
N LEU A 29 -1.56 4.46 -20.42
CA LEU A 29 -0.55 4.37 -19.36
C LEU A 29 -0.56 2.98 -18.68
N ARG A 30 -1.75 2.43 -18.36
CA ARG A 30 -1.93 1.07 -17.83
C ARG A 30 -1.38 0.01 -18.80
N TYR A 31 -1.62 0.17 -20.11
CA TYR A 31 -1.08 -0.72 -21.14
C TYR A 31 0.46 -0.71 -21.16
N LEU A 32 1.07 0.47 -21.19
CA LEU A 32 2.52 0.62 -21.17
C LEU A 32 3.15 0.03 -19.91
N LEU A 33 2.47 0.15 -18.75
CA LEU A 33 2.91 -0.49 -17.51
C LEU A 33 2.93 -2.01 -17.58
N ILE A 34 1.94 -2.65 -18.19
CA ILE A 34 1.93 -4.11 -18.36
C ILE A 34 3.03 -4.53 -19.34
N TYR A 35 3.17 -3.81 -20.45
CA TYR A 35 4.04 -4.21 -21.54
C TYR A 35 5.52 -3.99 -21.21
N SER A 36 5.86 -2.82 -20.65
CA SER A 36 7.23 -2.38 -20.44
C SER A 36 7.64 -2.29 -18.96
N GLY A 37 6.67 -2.10 -18.07
CA GLY A 37 6.93 -1.74 -16.68
C GLY A 37 7.58 -0.37 -16.54
N LEU A 38 7.92 0.00 -15.29
CA LEU A 38 8.73 1.18 -15.03
C LEU A 38 10.18 0.80 -14.72
N PRO A 39 11.15 1.63 -15.14
CA PRO A 39 12.54 1.39 -14.77
C PRO A 39 12.69 1.39 -13.24
N PRO A 40 13.66 0.64 -12.70
CA PRO A 40 13.94 0.68 -11.26
C PRO A 40 14.28 2.11 -10.82
N SER A 41 13.84 2.52 -9.62
CA SER A 41 14.06 3.87 -9.04
C SER A 41 15.53 4.15 -8.67
N SER A 42 16.50 3.77 -9.51
CA SER A 42 17.94 3.94 -9.25
C SER A 42 18.44 5.35 -9.52
N THR A 43 17.79 6.08 -10.42
CA THR A 43 18.15 7.46 -10.79
C THR A 43 17.03 8.44 -10.42
N LYS A 44 17.39 9.72 -10.25
CA LYS A 44 16.41 10.79 -10.00
C LYS A 44 15.35 10.85 -11.11
N ALA A 45 15.75 10.71 -12.38
CA ALA A 45 14.83 10.72 -13.51
C ALA A 45 13.81 9.57 -13.46
N TYR A 46 14.26 8.35 -13.13
CA TYR A 46 13.35 7.19 -13.03
C TYR A 46 12.41 7.28 -11.82
N GLN A 47 12.89 7.87 -10.72
CA GLN A 47 12.03 8.18 -9.57
C GLN A 47 10.97 9.21 -9.93
N THR A 48 11.34 10.31 -10.58
CA THR A 48 10.40 11.34 -11.04
C THR A 48 9.36 10.76 -12.01
N LEU A 49 9.79 9.91 -12.94
CA LEU A 49 8.87 9.20 -13.83
C LEU A 49 7.87 8.36 -13.02
N ARG A 50 8.36 7.50 -12.12
CA ARG A 50 7.47 6.66 -11.29
C ARG A 50 6.52 7.48 -10.42
N SER A 51 7.01 8.54 -9.76
CA SER A 51 6.16 9.40 -8.94
C SER A 51 5.05 10.06 -9.77
N ASN A 52 5.38 10.54 -10.98
CA ASN A 52 4.39 11.14 -11.88
C ASN A 52 3.35 10.11 -12.33
N VAL A 53 3.79 8.91 -12.70
CA VAL A 53 2.89 7.82 -13.08
C VAL A 53 1.93 7.47 -11.94
N TRP A 54 2.41 7.37 -10.69
CA TRP A 54 1.56 7.12 -9.53
C TRP A 54 0.55 8.26 -9.29
N ILE A 55 0.98 9.52 -9.43
CA ILE A 55 0.09 10.69 -9.32
C ILE A 55 -1.05 10.60 -10.33
N PHE A 56 -0.74 10.35 -11.60
CA PHE A 56 -1.73 10.30 -12.66
C PHE A 56 -2.69 9.12 -12.49
N LEU A 57 -2.17 7.93 -12.18
CA LEU A 57 -3.00 6.73 -12.03
C LEU A 57 -3.92 6.80 -10.80
N ASN A 58 -3.45 7.36 -9.68
CA ASN A 58 -4.29 7.58 -8.51
C ASN A 58 -5.17 8.84 -8.63
N GLN A 59 -4.97 9.66 -9.67
CA GLN A 59 -5.63 10.95 -9.86
C GLN A 59 -5.49 11.86 -8.62
N THR A 60 -4.28 11.89 -8.04
CA THR A 60 -4.02 12.65 -6.81
C THR A 60 -3.83 14.14 -7.12
N PRO A 61 -4.64 15.05 -6.56
CA PRO A 61 -4.41 16.48 -6.71
C PRO A 61 -3.12 16.89 -5.99
N MET A 62 -2.17 17.46 -6.75
CA MET A 62 -0.88 17.92 -6.22
C MET A 62 -0.83 19.43 -5.99
N ASP A 63 -1.87 20.15 -6.39
CA ASP A 63 -2.00 21.58 -6.13
C ASP A 63 -2.02 21.85 -4.61
N GLY A 64 -1.26 22.85 -4.18
CA GLY A 64 -1.16 23.22 -2.77
C GLY A 64 -0.39 22.22 -1.87
N ALA A 65 0.04 21.05 -2.37
CA ALA A 65 0.65 20.00 -1.53
C ALA A 65 1.80 20.49 -0.63
N THR A 66 2.66 21.36 -1.15
CA THR A 66 3.75 21.97 -0.36
C THR A 66 3.24 22.89 0.74
N ASN A 67 2.24 23.73 0.45
CA ASN A 67 1.72 24.70 1.41
C ASN A 67 0.99 24.00 2.54
N ASP A 68 0.14 23.03 2.19
CA ASP A 68 -0.67 22.27 3.16
C ASP A 68 0.22 21.41 4.05
N TYR A 69 1.24 20.76 3.49
CA TYR A 69 2.23 20.06 4.31
C TYR A 69 3.00 21.01 5.23
N SER A 70 3.37 22.20 4.73
CA SER A 70 4.08 23.20 5.53
C SER A 70 3.22 23.80 6.64
N SER A 71 1.90 23.93 6.46
CA SER A 71 1.00 24.35 7.53
C SER A 71 0.86 23.28 8.60
N LEU A 72 0.73 22.01 8.22
CA LEU A 72 0.69 20.90 9.18
C LEU A 72 1.99 20.79 9.97
N LEU A 73 3.15 20.94 9.31
CA LEU A 73 4.45 20.90 9.98
C LEU A 73 4.63 21.95 11.07
N LYS A 74 3.96 23.11 10.98
CA LYS A 74 4.01 24.15 12.02
C LYS A 74 3.31 23.73 13.31
N HIS A 75 2.39 22.77 13.21
CA HIS A 75 1.66 22.20 14.35
C HIS A 75 2.31 20.91 14.86
N CYS A 76 3.36 20.41 14.21
CA CYS A 76 4.14 19.27 14.70
C CYS A 76 5.06 19.68 15.87
N PRO A 77 5.31 18.78 16.83
CA PRO A 77 4.73 17.44 16.98
C PRO A 77 3.28 17.48 17.55
N PRO A 78 2.49 16.40 17.39
CA PRO A 78 1.22 16.24 18.10
C PRO A 78 1.47 16.16 19.62
N SER A 79 0.42 15.85 20.40
CA SER A 79 0.56 15.67 21.86
C SER A 79 1.73 14.74 22.22
N GLU A 80 2.43 15.08 23.30
CA GLU A 80 3.68 14.40 23.72
C GLU A 80 3.52 12.88 23.79
N SER A 81 2.42 12.40 24.36
CA SER A 81 2.11 10.96 24.45
C SER A 81 2.00 10.27 23.09
N ILE A 82 1.44 10.95 22.08
CA ILE A 82 1.32 10.39 20.73
C ILE A 82 2.69 10.39 20.05
N PHE A 83 3.44 11.49 20.18
CA PHE A 83 4.76 11.61 19.59
C PHE A 83 5.73 10.54 20.11
N GLU A 84 5.76 10.32 21.43
CA GLU A 84 6.54 9.25 22.05
C GLU A 84 6.11 7.86 21.56
N HIS A 85 4.81 7.63 21.42
CA HIS A 85 4.29 6.36 20.91
C HIS A 85 4.68 6.12 19.45
N VAL A 86 4.62 7.14 18.59
CA VAL A 86 5.09 7.08 17.20
C VAL A 86 6.58 6.77 17.16
N ALA A 87 7.41 7.49 17.93
CA ALA A 87 8.85 7.27 17.99
C ALA A 87 9.20 5.86 18.45
N SER A 88 8.60 5.38 19.55
CA SER A 88 8.78 4.01 20.05
C SER A 88 8.39 2.95 19.02
N THR A 89 7.30 3.18 18.30
CA THR A 89 6.80 2.25 17.28
C THR A 89 7.70 2.21 16.06
N ILE A 90 8.25 3.35 15.63
CA ILE A 90 9.25 3.43 14.55
C ILE A 90 10.48 2.61 14.92
N THR A 91 11.07 2.84 16.10
CA THR A 91 12.25 2.09 16.55
C THR A 91 11.97 0.59 16.58
N LYS A 92 10.84 0.15 17.14
CA LYS A 92 10.46 -1.27 17.18
C LYS A 92 10.29 -1.89 15.79
N THR A 93 9.64 -1.17 14.88
CA THR A 93 9.32 -1.65 13.52
C THR A 93 10.56 -1.76 12.65
N PHE A 94 11.49 -0.83 12.76
CA PHE A 94 12.65 -0.73 11.86
C PHE A 94 13.99 -1.17 12.47
N ASN A 95 14.03 -1.60 13.74
CA ASN A 95 15.27 -2.01 14.43
C ASN A 95 16.16 -2.97 13.61
N ASN A 96 15.54 -3.94 12.93
CA ASN A 96 16.24 -4.95 12.13
C ASN A 96 15.94 -4.83 10.62
N THR A 97 15.27 -3.75 10.19
CA THR A 97 14.83 -3.59 8.81
C THR A 97 15.69 -2.55 8.11
N ARG A 98 16.30 -2.94 6.99
CA ARG A 98 17.07 -2.00 6.18
C ARG A 98 16.14 -1.09 5.38
N LEU A 99 15.99 0.16 5.83
CA LEU A 99 15.30 1.20 5.07
C LEU A 99 16.04 1.49 3.74
N PRO A 100 15.32 1.84 2.67
CA PRO A 100 15.95 2.35 1.45
C PRO A 100 16.81 3.58 1.77
N LYS A 101 17.94 3.77 1.06
CA LYS A 101 18.96 4.80 1.36
C LYS A 101 18.44 6.23 1.58
N ARG A 102 17.29 6.58 0.98
CA ARG A 102 16.68 7.93 1.07
C ARG A 102 15.60 8.05 2.13
N VAL A 103 15.11 6.93 2.64
CA VAL A 103 14.05 6.89 3.64
C VAL A 103 14.73 6.92 5.00
N SER A 104 14.41 7.95 5.77
CA SER A 104 14.87 8.09 7.15
C SER A 104 13.70 7.88 8.11
N GLU A 105 13.98 7.38 9.30
CA GLU A 105 13.01 7.31 10.40
C GLU A 105 12.38 8.68 10.68
N ASN A 106 13.18 9.76 10.57
CA ASN A 106 12.71 11.13 10.74
C ASN A 106 11.68 11.56 9.67
N SER A 107 11.88 11.17 8.41
CA SER A 107 10.91 11.45 7.34
C SER A 107 9.61 10.67 7.54
N ILE A 108 9.69 9.42 7.97
CA ILE A 108 8.51 8.61 8.34
C ILE A 108 7.77 9.28 9.49
N ALA A 109 8.49 9.67 10.55
CA ALA A 109 7.91 10.34 11.72
C ALA A 109 7.18 11.62 11.34
N ARG A 110 7.76 12.49 10.49
CA ARG A 110 7.12 13.73 10.05
C ARG A 110 5.84 13.49 9.26
N ILE A 111 5.85 12.59 8.26
CA ILE A 111 4.64 12.25 7.49
C ILE A 111 3.51 11.77 8.41
N ILE A 112 3.83 10.88 9.34
CA ILE A 112 2.86 10.31 10.27
C ILE A 112 2.33 11.35 11.25
N CYS A 113 3.20 12.21 11.79
CA CYS A 113 2.78 13.30 12.68
C CYS A 113 1.88 14.29 11.95
N CYS A 114 2.23 14.69 10.72
CA CYS A 114 1.37 15.56 9.90
C CYS A 114 0.02 14.92 9.61
N TYR A 115 -0.03 13.61 9.33
CA TYR A 115 -1.29 12.90 9.11
C TYR A 115 -2.16 12.85 10.38
N ILE A 116 -1.55 12.62 11.54
CA ILE A 116 -2.27 12.65 12.82
C ILE A 116 -2.87 14.04 13.06
N ILE A 117 -2.12 15.11 12.80
CA ILE A 117 -2.63 16.49 12.93
C ILE A 117 -3.76 16.76 11.94
N GLU A 118 -3.61 16.35 10.68
CA GLU A 118 -4.68 16.44 9.66
C GLU A 118 -5.96 15.75 10.18
N MET A 119 -5.84 14.56 10.76
CA MET A 119 -6.97 13.85 11.37
C MET A 119 -7.59 14.56 12.58
N GLU A 120 -6.79 15.24 13.39
CA GLU A 120 -7.29 16.04 14.52
C GLU A 120 -8.02 17.30 14.03
N GLU A 121 -7.52 17.96 12.98
CA GLU A 121 -8.16 19.12 12.37
C GLU A 121 -9.51 18.76 11.74
N GLU A 122 -9.60 17.64 11.02
CA GLU A 122 -10.86 17.16 10.42
C GLU A 122 -11.93 16.83 11.48
N LYS A 123 -11.55 16.18 12.58
CA LYS A 123 -12.51 15.91 13.66
C LYS A 123 -13.00 17.18 14.33
N LYS A 124 -12.18 18.24 14.41
CA LYS A 124 -12.59 19.55 14.94
C LYS A 124 -13.64 20.21 14.08
N THR A 125 -13.56 20.04 12.76
CA THR A 125 -14.57 20.56 11.84
C THR A 125 -15.89 19.79 11.89
N ASP A 126 -15.84 18.49 12.19
CA ASP A 126 -17.03 17.63 12.26
C ASP A 126 -17.76 17.67 13.61
N CYS A 127 -17.08 18.01 14.71
CA CYS A 127 -17.70 18.06 16.03
C CYS A 127 -18.49 19.37 16.25
N VAL A 128 -19.81 19.25 16.43
CA VAL A 128 -20.70 20.37 16.82
C VAL A 128 -20.61 20.68 18.33
N ASP A 129 -19.98 19.79 19.11
CA ASP A 129 -19.94 19.85 20.56
C ASP A 129 -18.67 20.55 21.05
N TYR A 130 -18.78 21.86 21.32
CA TYR A 130 -17.70 22.74 21.77
C TYR A 130 -17.00 22.31 23.09
N ASN A 131 -17.54 21.32 23.80
CA ASN A 131 -17.09 20.94 25.14
C ASN A 131 -16.12 19.74 25.19
N ARG A 132 -15.88 19.06 24.06
CA ARG A 132 -14.84 18.03 23.95
C ARG A 132 -13.90 18.36 22.80
N GLU A 133 -12.64 18.63 23.12
CA GLU A 133 -11.61 18.64 22.09
C GLU A 133 -11.54 17.23 21.47
N PRO A 134 -11.84 17.05 20.18
CA PRO A 134 -11.65 15.77 19.55
C PRO A 134 -10.14 15.50 19.47
N ARG A 135 -9.71 14.42 20.11
CA ARG A 135 -8.30 14.02 20.16
C ARG A 135 -8.10 12.76 19.32
N PHE A 136 -6.94 12.66 18.69
CA PHE A 136 -6.51 11.40 18.11
C PHE A 136 -6.20 10.42 19.25
N GLU A 137 -6.80 9.24 19.21
CA GLU A 137 -6.53 8.20 20.20
C GLU A 137 -5.30 7.42 19.74
N THR A 138 -4.36 7.11 20.64
CA THR A 138 -3.15 6.33 20.30
C THR A 138 -3.49 5.00 19.60
N GLU A 139 -4.63 4.40 19.93
CA GLU A 139 -5.16 3.16 19.32
C GLU A 139 -5.48 3.29 17.82
N GLN A 140 -5.67 4.50 17.31
CA GLN A 140 -5.93 4.76 15.89
C GLN A 140 -4.65 4.74 15.06
N PHE A 141 -3.49 4.93 15.68
CA PHE A 141 -2.20 4.80 15.00
C PHE A 141 -1.71 3.35 15.07
N THR A 142 -1.28 2.82 13.93
CA THR A 142 -0.74 1.46 13.85
C THR A 142 0.60 1.44 13.12
N SER A 143 1.45 0.46 13.45
CA SER A 143 2.73 0.23 12.76
C SER A 143 2.56 -0.02 11.26
N ASN A 144 1.38 -0.46 10.82
CA ASN A 144 1.05 -0.67 9.41
C ASN A 144 1.18 0.62 8.59
N MET A 145 0.78 1.76 9.17
CA MET A 145 0.88 3.08 8.54
C MET A 145 2.34 3.40 8.21
N LEU A 146 3.26 3.08 9.13
CA LEU A 146 4.69 3.28 8.93
C LEU A 146 5.19 2.51 7.69
N LEU A 147 4.82 1.24 7.56
CA LEU A 147 5.27 0.40 6.45
C LEU A 147 4.74 0.89 5.10
N ILE A 148 3.51 1.41 5.05
CA ILE A 148 2.89 1.99 3.85
C ILE A 148 3.59 3.30 3.43
N THR A 149 4.13 4.08 4.37
CA THR A 149 4.90 5.30 4.01
C THR A 149 6.24 5.01 3.33
N VAL A 150 6.84 3.83 3.55
CA VAL A 150 8.17 3.48 3.01
C VAL A 150 8.21 3.49 1.48
N PRO A 151 7.33 2.78 0.74
CA PRO A 151 7.34 2.82 -0.73
C PRO A 151 7.05 4.22 -1.30
N LEU A 152 6.25 5.03 -0.59
CA LEU A 152 6.00 6.43 -0.97
C LEU A 152 7.28 7.27 -0.83
N LEU A 153 7.91 7.27 0.33
CA LEU A 153 9.16 8.01 0.58
C LEU A 153 10.33 7.50 -0.29
N ALA A 154 10.31 6.23 -0.71
CA ALA A 154 11.30 5.69 -1.64
C ALA A 154 11.09 6.18 -3.09
N THR A 155 9.87 6.59 -3.43
CA THR A 155 9.47 6.96 -4.80
C THR A 155 9.43 8.47 -5.01
N PHE A 156 8.82 9.21 -4.08
CA PHE A 156 8.66 10.66 -4.19
C PHE A 156 9.92 11.39 -3.74
N PHE A 157 10.42 12.30 -4.59
CA PHE A 157 11.59 13.11 -4.24
C PHE A 157 11.28 14.13 -3.14
N ALA A 158 10.10 14.74 -3.19
CA ALA A 158 9.67 15.77 -2.26
C ALA A 158 8.74 15.17 -1.21
N GLU A 159 9.09 15.33 0.06
CA GLU A 159 8.30 14.86 1.20
C GLU A 159 6.84 15.36 1.20
N PRO A 160 6.54 16.63 0.85
CA PRO A 160 5.14 17.08 0.73
C PRO A 160 4.29 16.27 -0.26
N MET A 161 4.89 15.83 -1.37
CA MET A 161 4.19 15.01 -2.36
C MET A 161 3.96 13.58 -1.84
N ALA A 162 4.94 13.03 -1.12
CA ALA A 162 4.80 11.74 -0.46
C ALA A 162 3.67 11.79 0.59
N PHE A 163 3.63 12.86 1.40
CA PHE A 163 2.57 13.10 2.38
C PHE A 163 1.20 13.24 1.69
N ARG A 164 1.09 14.07 0.65
CA ARG A 164 -0.17 14.24 -0.10
C ARG A 164 -0.67 12.91 -0.65
N MET A 165 0.21 12.12 -1.25
CA MET A 165 -0.15 10.79 -1.76
C MET A 165 -0.59 9.87 -0.62
N PHE A 166 0.13 9.85 0.50
CA PHE A 166 -0.26 9.07 1.68
C PHE A 166 -1.64 9.46 2.20
N SER A 167 -1.90 10.75 2.38
CA SER A 167 -3.19 11.27 2.84
C SER A 167 -4.32 10.89 1.87
N VAL A 168 -4.17 11.08 0.55
CA VAL A 168 -5.21 10.69 -0.42
C VAL A 168 -5.46 9.17 -0.41
N LEU A 169 -4.41 8.37 -0.24
CA LEU A 169 -4.56 6.93 -0.11
C LEU A 169 -5.41 6.56 1.11
N CYS A 170 -5.13 7.18 2.25
CA CYS A 170 -5.84 6.95 3.50
C CYS A 170 -7.30 7.44 3.46
N HIS A 171 -7.59 8.59 2.85
CA HIS A 171 -8.94 9.18 2.86
C HIS A 171 -9.84 8.65 1.74
N SER A 172 -9.28 8.45 0.54
CA SER A 172 -10.06 8.27 -0.68
C SER A 172 -9.84 6.92 -1.33
N THR A 173 -8.60 6.41 -1.35
CA THR A 173 -8.31 5.16 -2.05
C THR A 173 -8.69 3.93 -1.22
N MET A 174 -8.30 3.90 0.05
CA MET A 174 -8.45 2.75 0.95
C MET A 174 -8.82 3.11 2.40
N PRO A 175 -9.88 3.93 2.63
CA PRO A 175 -10.25 4.41 3.96
C PRO A 175 -10.59 3.31 4.97
N CYS A 176 -11.17 2.19 4.55
CA CYS A 176 -11.55 1.13 5.49
C CYS A 176 -10.36 0.43 6.16
N TYR A 177 -9.13 0.66 5.68
CA TYR A 177 -7.91 0.13 6.31
C TYR A 177 -7.40 1.02 7.45
N PHE A 178 -7.70 2.33 7.43
CA PHE A 178 -7.21 3.32 8.39
C PHE A 178 -8.28 3.79 9.38
N GLN A 179 -9.54 3.37 9.19
CA GLN A 179 -10.63 3.59 10.15
C GLN A 179 -10.46 2.75 11.43
N LYS A 180 -11.13 3.18 12.51
CA LYS A 180 -11.19 2.41 13.78
C LYS A 180 -11.70 0.99 13.52
N ASN A 181 -11.05 0.00 14.14
CA ASN A 181 -11.27 -1.44 13.94
C ASN A 181 -10.92 -1.98 12.54
N SER A 182 -10.34 -1.16 11.65
CA SER A 182 -9.87 -1.53 10.31
C SER A 182 -10.80 -2.52 9.57
N PRO A 183 -12.07 -2.16 9.30
CA PRO A 183 -13.02 -3.07 8.66
C PRO A 183 -12.51 -3.63 7.33
N GLY A 184 -11.71 -2.86 6.59
CA GLY A 184 -11.07 -3.31 5.35
C GLY A 184 -10.12 -4.48 5.54
N VAL A 185 -9.41 -4.54 6.67
CA VAL A 185 -8.51 -5.67 7.01
C VAL A 185 -9.35 -6.92 7.29
N ARG A 186 -10.40 -6.80 8.10
CA ARG A 186 -11.31 -7.92 8.39
C ARG A 186 -11.95 -8.46 7.11
N ASN A 187 -12.49 -7.57 6.29
CA ASN A 187 -13.13 -7.92 5.03
C ASN A 187 -12.11 -8.54 4.05
N GLY A 188 -10.90 -7.99 3.97
CA GLY A 188 -9.79 -8.50 3.18
C GLY A 188 -9.35 -9.91 3.59
N THR A 189 -9.27 -10.18 4.91
CA THR A 189 -8.99 -11.53 5.44
C THR A 189 -10.07 -12.54 5.07
N GLN A 190 -11.35 -12.14 5.13
CA GLN A 190 -12.45 -13.02 4.72
C GLN A 190 -12.42 -13.28 3.20
N LEU A 191 -12.18 -12.24 2.39
CA LEU A 191 -12.03 -12.37 0.94
C LEU A 191 -10.83 -13.24 0.57
N LEU A 192 -9.71 -13.14 1.29
CA LEU A 192 -8.56 -14.01 1.12
C LEU A 192 -8.95 -15.48 1.27
N LYS A 193 -9.72 -15.84 2.30
CA LYS A 193 -10.21 -17.22 2.51
C LYS A 193 -11.07 -17.69 1.35
N ILE A 194 -12.00 -16.85 0.88
CA ILE A 194 -12.87 -17.16 -0.27
C ILE A 194 -12.04 -17.38 -1.53
N CYS A 195 -11.10 -16.48 -1.81
CA CYS A 195 -10.22 -16.56 -2.98
C CYS A 195 -9.34 -17.81 -2.91
N LEU A 196 -8.69 -18.07 -1.77
CA LEU A 196 -7.84 -19.25 -1.60
C LEU A 196 -8.63 -20.55 -1.78
N HIS A 197 -9.82 -20.64 -1.18
CA HIS A 197 -10.67 -21.83 -1.34
C HIS A 197 -11.12 -22.03 -2.79
N SER A 198 -11.37 -20.94 -3.53
CA SER A 198 -11.75 -21.02 -4.95
C SER A 198 -10.58 -21.46 -5.86
N ILE A 199 -9.34 -21.11 -5.50
CA ILE A 199 -8.15 -21.37 -6.32
C ILE A 199 -7.48 -22.70 -5.94
N ASP A 200 -7.36 -23.00 -4.65
CA ASP A 200 -6.75 -24.22 -4.11
C ASP A 200 -7.51 -24.70 -2.86
N PRO A 201 -8.63 -25.43 -3.03
CA PRO A 201 -9.47 -25.88 -1.92
C PRO A 201 -8.70 -26.74 -0.90
N GLN A 202 -7.82 -27.62 -1.38
CA GLN A 202 -7.03 -28.51 -0.51
C GLN A 202 -6.07 -27.70 0.38
N TYR A 203 -5.45 -26.66 -0.17
CA TYR A 203 -4.58 -25.80 0.63
C TYR A 203 -5.37 -24.89 1.60
N ALA A 204 -6.59 -24.48 1.23
CA ALA A 204 -7.48 -23.79 2.16
C ALA A 204 -7.85 -24.69 3.35
N GLU A 205 -8.16 -25.96 3.11
CA GLU A 205 -8.49 -26.94 4.16
C GLU A 205 -7.30 -27.28 5.07
N TYR A 206 -6.07 -27.25 4.56
CA TYR A 206 -4.86 -27.44 5.38
C TYR A 206 -4.85 -26.53 6.62
N PHE A 207 -5.25 -25.26 6.46
CA PHE A 207 -5.25 -24.30 7.58
C PHE A 207 -6.30 -24.57 8.66
N GLN A 208 -7.26 -25.48 8.45
CA GLN A 208 -8.19 -25.91 9.50
C GLN A 208 -7.52 -26.80 10.55
N ASN A 209 -6.51 -27.57 10.13
CA ASN A 209 -5.76 -28.51 10.98
C ASN A 209 -4.31 -28.08 11.24
N SER A 210 -3.89 -26.96 10.63
CA SER A 210 -2.56 -26.38 10.81
C SER A 210 -2.38 -25.86 12.24
N PRO A 211 -1.17 -25.97 12.83
CA PRO A 211 -0.85 -25.38 14.12
C PRO A 211 -0.98 -23.84 14.12
N TYR A 212 -0.92 -23.22 12.95
CA TYR A 212 -1.02 -21.78 12.78
C TYR A 212 -2.17 -21.43 11.83
N PRO A 213 -3.11 -20.55 12.26
CA PRO A 213 -4.15 -20.01 11.40
C PRO A 213 -3.58 -19.29 10.17
N LEU A 214 -4.36 -19.25 9.08
CA LEU A 214 -4.03 -18.57 7.83
C LEU A 214 -3.68 -17.08 8.05
N GLU A 215 -4.35 -16.45 9.00
CA GLU A 215 -4.18 -15.04 9.36
C GLU A 215 -2.78 -14.74 9.87
N CYS A 216 -2.15 -15.68 10.57
CA CYS A 216 -0.77 -15.53 11.04
C CYS A 216 0.19 -15.38 9.86
N TYR A 217 -0.16 -15.93 8.69
CA TYR A 217 0.66 -15.84 7.48
C TYR A 217 0.36 -14.62 6.61
N THR A 218 -0.80 -13.99 6.76
CA THR A 218 -1.31 -13.07 5.74
C THR A 218 -1.64 -11.68 6.24
N SER A 219 -1.98 -11.56 7.53
CA SER A 219 -2.50 -10.31 8.09
C SER A 219 -1.58 -9.12 7.81
N LEU A 220 -0.26 -9.27 7.99
CA LEU A 220 0.68 -8.18 7.77
C LEU A 220 0.77 -7.76 6.29
N CYS A 221 0.70 -8.71 5.35
CA CYS A 221 0.71 -8.40 3.93
C CYS A 221 -0.61 -7.74 3.48
N ILE A 222 -1.72 -8.14 4.08
CA ILE A 222 -3.03 -7.51 3.85
C ILE A 222 -3.02 -6.08 4.38
N THR A 223 -2.66 -5.88 5.66
CA THR A 223 -2.72 -4.57 6.32
C THR A 223 -1.75 -3.55 5.75
N THR A 224 -0.64 -3.99 5.17
CA THR A 224 0.41 -3.11 4.63
C THR A 224 0.45 -3.06 3.11
N PHE A 225 -0.49 -3.70 2.41
CA PHE A 225 -0.47 -3.82 0.96
C PHE A 225 0.88 -4.34 0.43
N CYS A 226 1.34 -5.43 1.05
CA CYS A 226 2.65 -6.06 0.81
C CYS A 226 3.88 -5.16 1.04
N SER A 227 3.73 -3.98 1.66
CA SER A 227 4.86 -3.08 1.94
C SER A 227 5.85 -3.66 2.94
N CYS A 228 5.42 -4.62 3.76
CA CYS A 228 6.28 -5.36 4.67
C CYS A 228 7.33 -6.22 3.95
N LEU A 229 7.08 -6.65 2.71
CA LEU A 229 7.95 -7.59 1.98
C LEU A 229 9.29 -6.98 1.56
N ASN A 230 10.21 -7.84 1.14
CA ASN A 230 11.51 -7.47 0.58
C ASN A 230 11.77 -8.22 -0.75
N PRO A 231 12.60 -7.66 -1.65
CA PRO A 231 13.31 -6.39 -1.54
C PRO A 231 12.41 -5.19 -1.86
N LYS A 232 12.70 -4.01 -1.28
CA LYS A 232 11.83 -2.82 -1.43
C LYS A 232 11.65 -2.32 -2.86
N TYR A 233 12.54 -2.66 -3.79
CA TYR A 233 12.36 -2.32 -5.20
C TYR A 233 11.25 -3.16 -5.86
N GLU A 234 11.11 -4.44 -5.51
CA GLU A 234 10.01 -5.30 -5.96
C GLU A 234 8.67 -4.82 -5.39
N VAL A 235 8.67 -4.34 -4.14
CA VAL A 235 7.49 -3.70 -3.55
C VAL A 235 7.04 -2.48 -4.36
N CYS A 236 7.98 -1.63 -4.80
CA CYS A 236 7.64 -0.49 -5.65
C CYS A 236 7.06 -0.94 -7.00
N ILE A 237 7.60 -1.99 -7.61
CA ILE A 237 7.05 -2.56 -8.86
C ILE A 237 5.65 -3.13 -8.63
N LEU A 238 5.41 -3.78 -7.49
CA LEU A 238 4.09 -4.29 -7.14
C LEU A 238 3.08 -3.14 -6.98
N TRP A 239 3.52 -2.03 -6.40
CA TRP A 239 2.72 -0.81 -6.28
C TRP A 239 2.48 -0.12 -7.62
N ASP A 240 3.40 -0.21 -8.59
CA ASP A 240 3.15 0.24 -9.97
C ASP A 240 1.88 -0.44 -10.53
N PHE A 241 1.68 -1.74 -10.25
CA PHE A 241 0.46 -2.47 -10.62
C PHE A 241 -0.76 -2.10 -9.77
N MET A 242 -0.61 -1.88 -8.47
CA MET A 242 -1.73 -1.46 -7.61
C MET A 242 -2.26 -0.08 -8.00
N PHE A 243 -1.41 0.87 -8.36
CA PHE A 243 -1.85 2.16 -8.87
C PHE A 243 -2.54 2.02 -10.24
N ALA A 244 -2.05 1.14 -11.10
CA ALA A 244 -2.63 0.94 -12.43
C ALA A 244 -4.00 0.24 -12.41
N PHE A 245 -4.14 -0.81 -11.60
CA PHE A 245 -5.27 -1.75 -11.65
C PHE A 245 -6.11 -1.79 -10.38
N GLY A 246 -5.67 -1.12 -9.32
CA GLY A 246 -6.37 -0.99 -8.05
C GLY A 246 -5.73 -1.80 -6.92
N PHE A 247 -5.77 -1.22 -5.72
CA PHE A 247 -5.24 -1.83 -4.49
C PHE A 247 -6.02 -3.06 -4.03
N HIS A 248 -7.24 -3.29 -4.57
CA HIS A 248 -8.04 -4.46 -4.24
C HIS A 248 -7.39 -5.77 -4.67
N LEU A 249 -6.55 -5.72 -5.70
CA LEU A 249 -5.77 -6.86 -6.16
C LEU A 249 -4.75 -7.36 -5.12
N ASN A 250 -4.46 -6.58 -4.08
CA ASN A 250 -3.57 -7.01 -3.01
C ASN A 250 -3.98 -8.35 -2.41
N ILE A 251 -5.28 -8.62 -2.26
CA ILE A 251 -5.75 -9.90 -1.75
C ILE A 251 -5.31 -11.06 -2.64
N LEU A 252 -5.39 -10.91 -3.96
CA LEU A 252 -4.91 -11.92 -4.91
C LEU A 252 -3.39 -12.02 -4.94
N PHE A 253 -2.66 -10.92 -4.71
CA PHE A 253 -1.21 -10.96 -4.54
C PHE A 253 -0.83 -11.79 -3.31
N VAL A 254 -1.54 -11.63 -2.19
CA VAL A 254 -1.30 -12.42 -0.98
C VAL A 254 -1.66 -13.89 -1.19
N VAL A 255 -2.78 -14.21 -1.85
CA VAL A 255 -3.12 -15.61 -2.22
C VAL A 255 -2.03 -16.22 -3.11
N THR A 256 -1.57 -15.49 -4.12
CA THR A 256 -0.51 -15.98 -5.01
C THR A 256 0.80 -16.19 -4.26
N LEU A 257 1.16 -15.30 -3.33
CA LEU A 257 2.35 -15.46 -2.49
C LEU A 257 2.25 -16.72 -1.62
N LEU A 258 1.09 -16.98 -1.01
CA LEU A 258 0.84 -18.20 -0.25
C LEU A 258 1.01 -19.46 -1.11
N ILE A 259 0.44 -19.47 -2.32
CA ILE A 259 0.57 -20.62 -3.24
C ILE A 259 2.04 -20.83 -3.64
N GLN A 260 2.80 -19.76 -3.89
CA GLN A 260 4.23 -19.86 -4.20
C GLN A 260 5.06 -20.43 -3.04
N LEU A 261 4.61 -20.24 -1.80
CA LEU A 261 5.28 -20.71 -0.59
C LEU A 261 4.64 -21.97 -0.01
N LYS A 262 3.68 -22.57 -0.71
CA LYS A 262 2.86 -23.69 -0.22
C LYS A 262 3.72 -24.82 0.32
N ASP A 263 4.71 -25.26 -0.46
CA ASP A 263 5.60 -26.34 -0.07
C ASP A 263 6.41 -26.00 1.18
N ASP A 264 6.95 -24.78 1.27
CA ASP A 264 7.75 -24.38 2.42
C ASP A 264 6.90 -24.18 3.69
N ILE A 265 5.65 -23.76 3.57
CA ILE A 265 4.71 -23.64 4.68
C ILE A 265 4.27 -25.03 5.17
N ILE A 266 3.87 -25.93 4.27
CA ILE A 266 3.41 -27.29 4.63
C ILE A 266 4.53 -28.09 5.30
N HIS A 267 5.77 -27.92 4.85
CA HIS A 267 6.94 -28.57 5.45
C HIS A 267 7.54 -27.78 6.63
N ASN A 268 6.82 -26.79 7.18
CA ASN A 268 7.18 -25.97 8.33
C ASN A 268 8.56 -25.28 8.22
N LYS A 269 9.01 -24.96 7.01
CA LYS A 269 10.26 -24.20 6.80
C LYS A 269 10.08 -22.70 7.03
N ILE A 270 8.85 -22.20 6.93
CA ILE A 270 8.52 -20.78 7.12
C ILE A 270 7.54 -20.66 8.29
N PRO A 271 8.02 -20.28 9.49
CA PRO A 271 7.13 -19.89 10.58
C PRO A 271 6.36 -18.61 10.21
N PRO A 272 5.16 -18.37 10.78
CA PRO A 272 4.32 -17.25 10.37
C PRO A 272 5.00 -15.86 10.46
N HIS A 273 5.85 -15.65 11.47
CA HIS A 273 6.56 -14.38 11.67
C HIS A 273 7.67 -14.11 10.64
N PHE A 274 8.10 -15.12 9.88
CA PHE A 274 9.17 -15.00 8.88
C PHE A 274 8.69 -14.53 7.50
N ILE A 275 7.40 -14.29 7.31
CA ILE A 275 6.88 -13.87 5.99
C ILE A 275 7.38 -12.50 5.57
N SER A 276 7.60 -11.57 6.51
CA SER A 276 8.27 -10.31 6.20
C SER A 276 9.73 -10.48 5.78
N GLU A 277 10.33 -11.63 6.06
CA GLU A 277 11.71 -11.96 5.67
C GLU A 277 11.80 -12.61 4.28
N ILE A 278 10.67 -12.86 3.62
CA ILE A 278 10.65 -13.23 2.21
C ILE A 278 11.36 -12.13 1.43
N ASN A 279 12.48 -12.50 0.81
CA ASN A 279 13.40 -11.59 0.14
C ASN A 279 13.55 -11.87 -1.36
N ASN A 280 12.80 -12.84 -1.89
CA ASN A 280 12.98 -13.36 -3.25
C ASN A 280 11.64 -13.49 -4.01
N PHE A 281 10.70 -12.55 -3.82
CA PHE A 281 9.52 -12.50 -4.68
C PHE A 281 9.77 -11.64 -5.92
N SER A 282 9.07 -11.94 -7.01
CA SER A 282 9.05 -11.11 -8.22
C SER A 282 7.65 -10.52 -8.40
N ALA A 283 7.53 -9.20 -8.35
CA ALA A 283 6.27 -8.49 -8.49
C ALA A 283 5.60 -8.75 -9.83
N VAL A 284 6.38 -8.83 -10.91
CA VAL A 284 5.86 -9.13 -12.27
C VAL A 284 5.26 -10.54 -12.32
N ASN A 285 5.93 -11.54 -11.72
CA ASN A 285 5.41 -12.90 -11.68
C ASN A 285 4.20 -13.00 -10.75
N LEU A 286 4.23 -12.30 -9.60
CA LEU A 286 3.12 -12.23 -8.67
C LEU A 286 1.87 -11.63 -9.35
N PHE A 287 2.04 -10.51 -10.07
CA PHE A 287 0.96 -9.89 -10.85
C PHE A 287 0.42 -10.82 -11.93
N ARG A 288 1.31 -11.43 -12.74
CA ARG A 288 0.91 -12.33 -13.84
C ARG A 288 0.15 -13.57 -13.35
N SER A 289 0.54 -14.14 -12.22
CA SER A 289 -0.18 -15.28 -11.64
C SER A 289 -1.51 -14.84 -11.02
N SER A 290 -1.53 -13.71 -10.31
CA SER A 290 -2.74 -13.18 -9.68
C SER A 290 -3.82 -12.79 -10.68
N SER A 291 -3.44 -12.23 -11.83
CA SER A 291 -4.39 -11.85 -12.87
C SER A 291 -5.09 -13.06 -13.51
N ARG A 292 -4.41 -14.22 -13.58
CA ARG A 292 -5.03 -15.48 -14.02
C ARG A 292 -6.07 -15.97 -13.02
N TYR A 293 -5.83 -15.76 -11.72
CA TYR A 293 -6.76 -16.19 -10.68
C TYR A 293 -8.09 -15.45 -10.68
N ILE A 294 -8.18 -14.28 -11.31
CA ILE A 294 -9.44 -13.56 -11.48
C ILE A 294 -10.49 -14.44 -12.19
N ALA A 295 -10.08 -15.26 -13.16
CA ALA A 295 -10.98 -16.16 -13.90
C ALA A 295 -11.54 -17.33 -13.06
N TYR A 296 -10.97 -17.59 -11.88
CA TYR A 296 -11.39 -18.65 -10.97
C TYR A 296 -12.29 -18.13 -9.84
N LEU A 297 -12.49 -16.82 -9.75
CA LEU A 297 -13.30 -16.24 -8.69
C LEU A 297 -14.78 -16.51 -8.94
N PRO A 298 -15.55 -16.87 -7.89
CA PRO A 298 -17.00 -16.96 -7.97
C PRO A 298 -17.63 -15.62 -8.38
N GLU A 299 -18.86 -15.69 -8.89
CA GLU A 299 -19.65 -14.52 -9.26
C GLU A 299 -19.77 -13.54 -8.07
N GLY A 300 -19.62 -12.24 -8.33
CA GLY A 300 -19.68 -11.18 -7.32
C GLY A 300 -18.42 -11.02 -6.45
N VAL A 301 -17.53 -12.01 -6.34
CA VAL A 301 -16.35 -11.91 -5.45
C VAL A 301 -15.39 -10.81 -5.90
N TYR A 302 -15.23 -10.59 -7.21
CA TYR A 302 -14.42 -9.48 -7.71
C TYR A 302 -15.00 -8.10 -7.30
N GLU A 303 -16.33 -7.96 -7.30
CA GLU A 303 -16.97 -6.73 -6.84
C GLU A 303 -16.72 -6.50 -5.35
N LEU A 304 -16.81 -7.55 -4.53
CA LEU A 304 -16.47 -7.49 -3.11
C LEU A 304 -15.00 -7.13 -2.88
N LEU A 305 -14.08 -7.64 -3.71
CA LEU A 305 -12.68 -7.21 -3.71
C LEU A 305 -12.57 -5.70 -3.98
N VAL A 306 -13.31 -5.12 -4.92
CA VAL A 306 -13.25 -3.66 -5.13
C VAL A 306 -13.82 -2.90 -3.92
N ARG A 307 -14.97 -3.33 -3.41
CA ARG A 307 -15.74 -2.62 -2.37
C ARG A 307 -15.07 -2.63 -0.99
N HIS A 308 -14.32 -3.68 -0.63
CA HIS A 308 -13.74 -3.80 0.72
C HIS A 308 -12.74 -2.69 1.10
N LEU A 309 -12.20 -1.96 0.13
CA LEU A 309 -11.31 -0.82 0.37
C LEU A 309 -12.05 0.38 0.97
N ARG A 310 -13.34 0.54 0.65
CA ARG A 310 -14.13 1.76 0.89
C ARG A 310 -15.43 1.53 1.66
N GLU A 311 -15.95 0.31 1.64
CA GLU A 311 -17.19 -0.07 2.33
C GLU A 311 -16.89 -0.92 3.57
N PRO A 312 -17.32 -0.48 4.77
CA PRO A 312 -17.00 -1.21 6.00
C PRO A 312 -17.80 -2.51 6.16
N ILE A 313 -18.95 -2.62 5.50
CA ILE A 313 -19.86 -3.77 5.55
C ILE A 313 -20.15 -4.20 4.12
N ILE A 314 -19.62 -5.36 3.73
CA ILE A 314 -19.79 -5.94 2.38
C ILE A 314 -20.24 -7.42 2.43
N PHE A 315 -20.41 -7.97 3.63
CA PHE A 315 -20.94 -9.29 3.91
C PHE A 315 -22.22 -9.16 4.73
#